data_AF-A0A958MU70-F1
#
_entry.id   AF-A0A958MU70-F1
#
_cell.length_a   1.000
_cell.length_b   1.000
_cell.length_c   1.000
_cell.angle_alpha   90.00
_cell.angle_beta   90.00
_cell.angle_gamma   90.00
#
_symmetry.space_group_name_H-M   'P 1'
#
loop_
_entity.id
_entity.type
_entity.pdbx_description
1 polymer ?
#
loop_
_entity_poly.entity_id
_entity_poly.type
_entity_poly.pdbx_seq_one_letter_code
_entity_poly.pdbx_strand_id
1 'polypeptide(L)'
;MKNQNPKSKSKSPIVCRCNNIDQETIEKAIARGCNSLNRVFDATKAGVGACGGSCRIYIAQMLESYAKTGSFPEVARPQGQKKKRR
;
A
#
# COMPACT_ATOMS: atom_id res chain seq x y z
N MET A 1 -10.25 -21.10 -11.68
CA MET A 1 -9.48 -19.86 -11.94
C MET A 1 -9.13 -19.17 -10.61
N LYS A 2 -7.98 -19.49 -10.01
CA LYS A 2 -7.42 -18.74 -8.87
C LYS A 2 -5.92 -18.67 -9.13
N ASN A 3 -5.50 -17.63 -9.84
CA ASN A 3 -4.11 -17.46 -10.27
C ASN A 3 -3.27 -17.02 -9.06
N GLN A 4 -2.89 -17.97 -8.23
CA GLN A 4 -1.92 -17.75 -7.15
C GLN A 4 -0.54 -17.70 -7.78
N ASN A 5 -0.08 -16.49 -8.13
CA ASN A 5 1.29 -16.29 -8.59
C ASN A 5 2.20 -16.32 -7.34
N PRO A 6 3.08 -17.32 -7.17
CA PRO A 6 3.94 -17.42 -6.01
C PRO A 6 5.13 -16.47 -6.19
N LYS A 7 4.96 -15.18 -5.87
CA LYS A 7 6.09 -14.25 -5.90
C LYS A 7 6.99 -14.50 -4.69
N SER A 8 8.09 -15.19 -4.99
CA SER A 8 9.43 -15.15 -4.37
C SER A 8 9.54 -14.51 -2.98
N LYS A 9 10.11 -15.27 -2.04
CA LYS A 9 10.56 -14.95 -0.66
C LYS A 9 11.50 -13.72 -0.53
N SER A 10 11.15 -12.55 -1.04
CA SER A 10 11.84 -11.29 -0.78
C SER A 10 11.09 -10.50 0.29
N LYS A 11 11.80 -10.03 1.32
CA LYS A 11 11.23 -9.21 2.40
C LYS A 11 10.40 -8.06 1.81
N SER A 12 9.10 -8.03 2.11
CA SER A 12 8.18 -6.98 1.73
C SER A 12 8.69 -5.62 2.24
N PRO A 13 8.77 -4.58 1.39
CA PRO A 13 9.31 -3.30 1.81
C PRO A 13 8.40 -2.63 2.85
N ILE A 14 9.01 -1.91 3.81
CA ILE A 14 8.26 -1.14 4.81
C ILE A 14 7.63 0.08 4.13
N VAL A 15 6.30 0.15 4.15
CA VAL A 15 5.51 1.26 3.59
C VAL A 15 5.27 2.33 4.66
N CYS A 16 4.88 1.94 5.88
CA CYS A 16 4.73 2.86 7.00
C CYS A 16 5.87 2.67 8.00
N ARG A 17 6.81 3.61 8.03
CA ARG A 17 7.95 3.55 8.97
C ARG A 17 7.53 3.79 10.42
N CYS A 18 6.59 4.70 10.65
CA CYS A 18 6.18 5.11 12.00
C CYS A 18 5.47 3.98 12.76
N ASN A 19 4.62 3.22 12.06
CA ASN A 19 3.87 2.09 12.62
C ASN A 19 4.46 0.73 12.22
N ASN A 20 5.66 0.72 11.62
CA ASN A 20 6.36 -0.49 11.15
C ASN A 20 5.47 -1.43 10.31
N ILE A 21 4.74 -0.88 9.34
CA ILE A 21 3.84 -1.65 8.47
C ILE A 21 4.51 -1.91 7.13
N ASP A 22 4.64 -3.18 6.78
CA ASP A 22 5.13 -3.68 5.51
C ASP A 22 4.04 -3.67 4.42
N GLN A 23 4.49 -3.79 3.16
CA GLN A 23 3.60 -3.84 2.00
C GLN A 23 2.63 -5.02 2.05
N GLU A 24 3.10 -6.20 2.47
CA GLU A 24 2.30 -7.43 2.50
C GLU A 24 1.12 -7.30 3.46
N THR A 25 1.31 -6.63 4.61
CA THR A 25 0.24 -6.32 5.56
C THR A 25 -0.86 -5.47 4.92
N ILE A 26 -0.48 -4.49 4.09
CA ILE A 26 -1.44 -3.65 3.35
C ILE A 26 -2.15 -4.46 2.26
N GLU A 27 -1.41 -5.28 1.51
CA GLU A 27 -1.97 -6.15 0.47
C GLU A 27 -2.98 -7.14 1.07
N LYS A 28 -2.65 -7.75 2.20
CA LYS A 28 -3.56 -8.61 2.97
C LYS A 28 -4.82 -7.85 3.41
N ALA A 29 -4.69 -6.61 3.87
CA ALA A 29 -5.86 -5.81 4.26
C ALA A 29 -6.77 -5.52 3.06
N ILE A 30 -6.20 -5.18 1.91
CA ILE A 30 -6.95 -4.95 0.66
C ILE A 30 -7.62 -6.25 0.19
N ALA A 31 -6.89 -7.37 0.21
CA ALA A 31 -7.42 -8.69 -0.15
C ALA A 31 -8.54 -9.17 0.79
N ARG A 32 -8.54 -8.72 2.06
CA ARG A 32 -9.64 -8.95 3.01
C ARG A 32 -10.90 -8.11 2.70
N GLY A 33 -10.87 -7.26 1.68
CA GLY A 33 -12.00 -6.42 1.26
C GLY A 33 -11.89 -4.96 1.67
N CYS A 34 -10.71 -4.48 2.11
CA CYS A 34 -10.51 -3.05 2.32
C CYS A 34 -10.44 -2.33 0.96
N ASN A 35 -11.56 -1.74 0.54
CA ASN A 35 -11.68 -1.03 -0.75
C ASN A 35 -11.49 0.49 -0.65
N SER A 36 -11.17 1.01 0.54
CA SER A 36 -11.07 2.44 0.81
C SER A 36 -9.90 2.74 1.74
N LEU A 37 -9.33 3.94 1.61
CA LEU A 37 -8.19 4.38 2.44
C LEU A 37 -8.49 4.31 3.94
N ASN A 38 -9.65 4.80 4.36
CA ASN A 38 -10.05 4.73 5.77
C ASN A 38 -10.10 3.29 6.30
N ARG A 39 -10.62 2.35 5.52
CA ARG A 39 -10.67 0.92 5.91
C ARG A 39 -9.27 0.34 6.07
N VAL A 40 -8.35 0.69 5.17
CA VAL A 40 -6.96 0.25 5.28
C VAL A 40 -6.29 0.86 6.51
N PHE A 41 -6.51 2.15 6.79
CA PHE A 41 -5.94 2.82 7.97
C PHE A 41 -6.46 2.23 9.27
N ASP A 42 -7.75 1.91 9.33
CA ASP A 42 -8.36 1.27 10.50
C ASP A 42 -7.82 -0.14 10.72
N ALA A 43 -7.70 -0.93 9.63
CA ALA A 43 -7.23 -2.31 9.70
C ALA A 43 -5.72 -2.45 9.97
N THR A 44 -4.89 -1.54 9.46
CA THR A 44 -3.41 -1.68 9.50
C THR A 44 -2.74 -0.65 10.40
N LYS A 45 -3.46 0.39 10.85
CA LYS A 45 -2.91 1.61 11.48
C LYS A 45 -1.90 2.36 10.60
N ALA A 46 -1.68 1.98 9.34
CA ALA A 46 -0.86 2.76 8.44
C ALA A 46 -1.54 4.10 8.13
N GLY A 47 -0.77 5.17 8.04
CA GLY A 47 -1.31 6.50 7.71
C GLY A 47 -1.89 7.28 8.89
N VAL A 48 -2.08 6.68 10.07
CA VAL A 48 -2.49 7.36 11.30
C VAL A 48 -1.31 7.43 12.28
N GLY A 49 -0.81 8.64 12.53
CA GLY A 49 0.33 8.84 13.43
C GLY A 49 0.88 10.26 13.35
N ALA A 50 1.70 10.62 14.36
CA ALA A 50 2.27 11.96 14.49
C ALA A 50 3.14 12.40 13.30
N CYS A 51 3.61 11.45 12.48
CA CYS A 51 4.42 11.73 11.30
C CYS A 51 3.62 12.26 10.08
N GLY A 52 2.34 12.61 10.24
CA GLY A 52 1.53 13.27 9.22
C GLY A 52 1.07 12.36 8.07
N GLY A 53 1.34 11.05 8.13
CA GLY A 53 0.80 10.08 7.18
C GLY A 53 1.42 10.15 5.77
N SER A 54 2.73 10.37 5.65
CA SER A 54 3.45 10.33 4.36
C SER A 54 3.23 9.03 3.56
N CYS A 55 2.92 7.93 4.25
CA CYS A 55 2.58 6.65 3.64
C CYS A 55 1.18 6.59 2.97
N ARG A 56 0.27 7.53 3.25
CA ARG A 56 -1.10 7.55 2.69
C ARG A 56 -1.09 7.59 1.16
N ILE A 57 -0.15 8.33 0.57
CA ILE A 57 -0.01 8.46 -0.89
C ILE A 57 0.36 7.11 -1.53
N TYR A 58 1.18 6.29 -0.85
CA TYR A 58 1.56 4.96 -1.33
C TYR A 58 0.38 3.99 -1.23
N ILE A 59 -0.33 4.00 -0.11
CA ILE A 59 -1.53 3.17 0.09
C ILE A 59 -2.61 3.51 -0.94
N ALA A 60 -2.80 4.80 -1.25
CA ALA A 60 -3.74 5.24 -2.28
C ALA A 60 -3.39 4.70 -3.67
N GLN A 61 -2.11 4.73 -4.05
CA GLN A 61 -1.66 4.16 -5.32
C GLN A 61 -1.85 2.65 -5.38
N MET A 62 -1.58 1.93 -4.29
CA MET A 62 -1.82 0.48 -4.22
C MET A 62 -3.31 0.15 -4.38
N LEU A 63 -4.18 0.87 -3.68
CA LEU A 63 -5.64 0.73 -3.81
C LEU A 63 -6.12 1.02 -5.24
N GLU A 64 -5.65 2.12 -5.84
CA GLU A 64 -6.06 2.47 -7.20
C GLU A 64 -5.55 1.45 -8.23
N SER A 65 -4.31 0.97 -8.08
CA SER A 65 -3.73 -0.06 -8.93
C SER A 65 -4.54 -1.36 -8.82
N TYR A 66 -4.84 -1.78 -7.59
CA TYR A 66 -5.65 -2.97 -7.33
C TYR A 66 -7.07 -2.84 -7.88
N ALA A 67 -7.69 -1.67 -7.74
CA ALA A 67 -9.02 -1.41 -8.30
C ALA A 67 -9.04 -1.44 -9.84
N LYS A 68 -7.95 -1.01 -10.50
CA LYS A 68 -7.84 -0.97 -11.97
C LYS A 68 -7.44 -2.31 -12.59
N THR A 69 -6.44 -2.99 -12.03
CA THR A 69 -5.82 -4.17 -12.64
C THR A 69 -6.08 -5.46 -11.88
N GLY A 70 -6.64 -5.39 -10.66
CA GLY A 70 -6.79 -6.55 -9.77
C GLY A 70 -5.47 -7.09 -9.22
N SER A 71 -4.36 -6.35 -9.41
CA SER A 71 -3.02 -6.76 -9.01
C SER A 71 -2.28 -5.62 -8.31
N PHE A 72 -1.37 -5.96 -7.40
CA PHE A 72 -0.59 -4.99 -6.64
C PHE A 72 0.67 -4.56 -7.41
N PRO A 73 1.09 -3.29 -7.30
CA PRO A 73 2.32 -2.83 -7.93
C PRO A 73 3.55 -3.47 -7.26
N GLU A 74 4.52 -3.92 -8.07
CA GLU A 74 5.75 -4.56 -7.59
C GLU A 74 6.66 -3.59 -6.79
N VAL A 75 6.47 -2.28 -6.97
CA VAL A 75 7.17 -1.23 -6.21
C VAL A 75 6.16 -0.22 -5.68
N ALA A 76 5.82 -0.32 -4.39
CA ALA A 76 4.92 0.64 -3.72
C ALA A 76 5.52 2.06 -3.58
N ARG A 77 6.82 2.24 -3.84
CA ARG A 77 7.47 3.56 -3.84
C ARG A 77 7.68 4.06 -5.27
N PRO A 78 6.83 4.95 -5.80
CA PRO A 78 7.23 5.78 -6.93
C PRO A 78 8.47 6.58 -6.52
N GLN A 79 9.54 6.45 -7.29
CA GLN A 79 10.63 7.41 -7.23
C GLN A 79 10.05 8.77 -7.62
N GLY A 80 9.93 9.66 -6.63
CA GLY A 80 9.68 11.09 -6.80
C GLY A 80 8.66 11.47 -7.89
N GLN A 81 7.38 11.50 -7.55
CA GLN A 81 6.44 12.31 -8.31
C GLN A 81 6.80 13.78 -8.06
N LYS A 82 7.72 14.31 -8.88
CA LYS A 82 8.10 15.72 -8.89
C LYS A 82 6.81 16.51 -9.14
N LYS A 83 6.21 17.05 -8.08
CA LYS A 83 5.17 18.08 -8.23
C LYS A 83 5.86 19.19 -9.03
N LYS A 84 5.46 19.39 -10.29
CA LYS A 84 5.86 20.58 -11.04
C LYS A 84 5.39 21.76 -10.21
N ARG A 85 6.33 22.45 -9.57
CA ARG A 85 6.08 23.73 -8.92
C ARG A 85 5.65 24.66 -10.06
N ARG A 86 4.41 25.11 -9.98
CA ARG A 86 3.82 26.08 -10.90
C ARG A 86 4.42 27.46 -10.65
#